data_AF-A0AAW8RFJ2-F1
#
_entry.id   AF-A0AAW8RFJ2-F1
#
_cell.length_a   1.000
_cell.length_b   1.000
_cell.length_c   1.000
_cell.angle_alpha   90.00
_cell.angle_beta   90.00
_cell.angle_gamma   90.00
#
_symmetry.space_group_name_H-M   'P 1'
#
loop_
_entity.id
_entity.type
_entity.pdbx_description
1 polymer ?
#
loop_
_entity_poly.entity_id
_entity_poly.type
_entity_poly.pdbx_seq_one_letter_code
_entity_poly.pdbx_strand_id
1 'polypeptide(L)' 'MELYLVKEIDVKEGSILLQNVFNQSEVKVYPEEEMILSLSKLAEDTPESEDIYINFDKEGGQLG' A
#
# COMPACT_ATOMS: atom_id res chain seq x y z
N MET A 1 1.38 10.65 10.81
CA MET A 1 1.97 9.43 10.22
C MET A 1 1.31 8.22 10.87
N GLU A 2 0.40 7.59 10.12
CA GLU A 2 -0.19 6.29 10.48
C GLU A 2 0.41 5.22 9.57
N LEU A 3 0.76 4.07 10.15
CA LEU A 3 1.31 2.93 9.44
C LEU A 3 0.16 2.07 8.90
N TYR A 4 0.30 1.68 7.63
CA TYR A 4 -0.63 0.79 6.97
C TYR A 4 0.11 -0.42 6.40
N LEU A 5 -0.49 -1.59 6.57
CA LEU A 5 -0.12 -2.83 5.92
C LEU A 5 -0.75 -2.88 4.51
N VAL A 6 0.05 -3.18 3.51
CA VAL A 6 -0.46 -3.45 2.16
C VAL A 6 -1.09 -4.84 2.14
N LYS A 7 -2.39 -4.91 1.84
CA LYS A 7 -3.14 -6.17 1.71
C LYS A 7 -3.18 -6.67 0.28
N GLU A 8 -3.51 -5.77 -0.63
CA GLU A 8 -3.73 -6.09 -2.04
C GLU A 8 -3.29 -4.91 -2.89
N ILE A 9 -2.65 -5.22 -4.02
CA ILE A 9 -2.26 -4.23 -5.02
C ILE A 9 -2.99 -4.62 -6.31
N ASP A 10 -3.93 -3.78 -6.76
CA ASP A 10 -4.60 -3.95 -8.04
C ASP A 10 -3.97 -3.01 -9.08
N VAL A 11 -3.05 -3.57 -9.86
CA VAL A 11 -2.34 -2.85 -10.93
C VAL A 11 -3.30 -2.44 -12.05
N LYS A 12 -4.37 -3.20 -12.30
CA LYS A 12 -5.32 -2.91 -13.39
C LYS A 12 -6.22 -1.74 -13.02
N GLU A 13 -6.68 -1.70 -11.78
CA GLU A 13 -7.52 -0.60 -11.27
C GLU A 13 -6.69 0.61 -10.82
N GLY A 14 -5.37 0.48 -10.72
CA GLY A 14 -4.51 1.54 -10.24
C GLY A 14 -4.77 1.84 -8.76
N SER A 15 -4.96 0.80 -7.94
CA SER A 15 -5.38 0.96 -6.55
C SER A 15 -4.68 0.01 -5.59
N ILE A 16 -4.61 0.41 -4.32
CA ILE A 16 -4.00 -0.38 -3.25
C ILE A 16 -4.98 -0.47 -2.08
N LEU A 17 -5.20 -1.69 -1.58
CA LEU A 17 -5.93 -1.92 -0.34
C LEU A 17 -4.94 -1.93 0.82
N LEU A 18 -5.17 -1.01 1.75
CA LEU A 18 -4.36 -0.80 2.93
C LEU A 18 -5.15 -1.16 4.17
N GLN A 19 -4.53 -1.86 5.11
CA GLN A 19 -5.08 -2.13 6.43
C GLN A 19 -4.27 -1.40 7.48
N ASN A 20 -4.91 -0.67 8.39
CA ASN A 20 -4.19 -0.09 9.52
C ASN A 20 -3.55 -1.20 10.37
N VAL A 21 -2.33 -1.00 10.87
CA VAL A 21 -1.59 -1.98 11.71
C VAL A 21 -2.32 -2.42 12.99
N PHE A 22 -3.28 -1.64 13.47
CA PHE A 22 -4.16 -2.03 14.58
C PHE A 22 -5.31 -2.96 14.14
N ASN A 23 -5.37 -3.32 12.86
CA ASN A 23 -6.38 -4.20 12.25
C ASN A 23 -7.82 -3.66 12.42
N GLN A 24 -7.96 -2.33 12.54
CA GLN A 24 -9.22 -1.65 12.85
C GLN A 24 -9.95 -1.10 11.62
N SER A 25 -9.26 -0.89 10.50
CA SER A 25 -9.84 -0.26 9.30
C SER A 25 -9.07 -0.65 8.05
N GLU A 26 -9.79 -0.76 6.95
CA GLU A 26 -9.27 -0.95 5.60
C GLU A 26 -9.61 0.29 4.76
N VAL A 27 -8.64 0.77 3.99
CA VAL A 27 -8.79 1.93 3.11
C VAL A 27 -8.23 1.59 1.73
N LYS A 28 -9.03 1.85 0.70
CA LYS A 28 -8.58 1.73 -0.69
C LYS A 28 -8.08 3.10 -1.15
N VAL A 29 -6.84 3.15 -1.63
CA VAL A 29 -6.18 4.37 -2.11
C VAL A 29 -5.82 4.24 -3.58
N TYR A 30 -5.70 5.38 -4.27
CA TYR A 30 -5.35 5.47 -5.70
C TYR A 30 -4.08 6.30 -5.85
N PRO A 31 -2.91 5.72 -5.57
CA PRO A 31 -1.65 6.42 -5.68
C PRO A 31 -1.20 6.55 -7.14
N GLU A 32 -0.11 7.28 -7.38
CA GLU A 32 0.46 7.42 -8.72
C GLU A 32 0.94 6.08 -9.29
N GLU A 33 0.87 5.93 -10.62
CA GLU A 33 1.22 4.69 -11.32
C GLU A 33 2.62 4.18 -10.98
N GLU A 34 3.60 5.08 -10.85
CA GLU A 34 4.98 4.74 -10.48
C GLU A 34 5.06 4.07 -9.10
N MET A 35 4.24 4.53 -8.14
CA MET A 35 4.18 3.95 -6.80
C MET A 35 3.55 2.55 -6.84
N ILE A 36 2.51 2.35 -7.66
CA ILE A 36 1.85 1.06 -7.82
C ILE A 36 2.81 0.04 -8.41
N LEU A 37 3.49 0.39 -9.51
CA LEU A 37 4.48 -0.49 -10.14
C LEU A 37 5.62 -0.85 -9.19
N SER A 38 6.09 0.12 -8.41
CA SER A 38 7.15 -0.09 -7.42
C SER A 38 6.71 -1.05 -6.31
N LEU A 39 5.49 -0.88 -5.79
CA LEU A 39 4.94 -1.73 -4.75
C LEU A 39 4.59 -3.14 -5.27
N SER A 40 4.09 -3.27 -6.50
CA SER A 40 3.83 -4.57 -7.12
C SER A 40 5.11 -5.37 -7.26
N LYS A 41 6.18 -4.73 -7.74
CA LYS A 41 7.49 -5.38 -7.84
C LYS A 41 8.00 -5.79 -6.46
N LEU A 42 7.85 -4.92 -5.46
CA LEU A 42 8.21 -5.24 -4.08
C LEU A 42 7.43 -6.46 -3.57
N ALA A 43 6.11 -6.53 -3.82
CA ALA A 43 5.28 -7.66 -3.42
C ALA A 43 5.65 -8.98 -4.13
N GLU A 44 6.11 -8.93 -5.39
CA GLU A 44 6.62 -10.10 -6.10
C GLU A 44 7.97 -10.58 -5.56
N ASP A 45 8.86 -9.65 -5.19
CA ASP A 45 10.20 -9.94 -4.67
C ASP A 45 10.20 -10.29 -3.16
N THR A 46 9.12 -9.97 -2.44
CA THR A 46 8.98 -10.20 -1.00
C THR A 46 8.44 -11.62 -0.75
N PRO A 47 9.09 -12.44 0.11
CA PRO A 47 8.58 -13.76 0.48
C PRO A 47 7.17 -13.65 1.07
N GLU A 48 6.29 -14.64 0.82
CA GLU A 48 4.89 -14.69 1.32
C GLU A 48 4.71 -14.48 2.85
N SER A 49 5.79 -14.44 3.63
CA SER A 49 5.79 -14.23 5.09
C SER A 49 6.22 -12.83 5.53
N GLU A 50 6.61 -11.94 4.62
CA GLU A 50 7.02 -10.58 4.98
C GLU A 50 5.90 -9.57 4.68
N ASP A 51 5.42 -8.94 5.76
CA ASP A 51 4.41 -7.88 5.71
C ASP A 51 5.02 -6.59 5.12
N ILE A 52 4.37 -6.02 4.09
CA ILE A 52 4.78 -4.75 3.48
C ILE A 52 4.07 -3.59 4.18
N TYR A 53 4.84 -2.75 4.86
CA TYR A 53 4.32 -1.55 5.54
C TYR A 53 4.62 -0.30 4.75
N ILE A 54 3.61 0.56 4.60
CA ILE A 54 3.76 1.89 4.01
C ILE A 54 3.20 2.97 4.94
N ASN A 55 3.85 4.13 4.95
CA ASN A 55 3.30 5.32 5.57
C ASN A 55 2.41 6.02 4.54
N PHE A 56 1.13 6.22 4.89
CA PHE A 56 0.22 7.01 4.08
C PHE A 56 -0.17 8.26 4.88
N ASP A 57 0.06 9.44 4.33
CA ASP A 57 -0.48 10.65 4.93
C ASP A 57 -1.96 10.77 4.55
N LYS A 58 -2.80 11.04 5.54
CA LYS A 58 -4.28 11.00 5.46
C LYS A 58 -4.89 11.89 4.37
N GLU A 59 -4.10 12.76 3.75
CA GLU A 59 -4.52 13.67 2.67
C GLU A 59 -4.28 13.13 1.25
N GLY A 60 -3.75 11.89 1.09
CA GLY A 60 -3.52 11.32 -0.24
C GLY A 60 -2.33 11.93 -0.99
N GLY A 61 -1.48 12.67 -0.29
CA GLY A 61 -0.22 13.17 -0.82
C GLY A 61 0.93 12.20 -0.54
N GLN A 62 1.70 11.87 -1.58
CA GLN A 62 2.98 11.17 -1.46
C GLN A 62 3.93 12.03 -0.60
N LEU A 63 4.43 11.48 0.51
CA LEU A 63 5.57 12.05 1.22
C LEU A 63 6.81 11.25 0.84
N GLY A 64 7.79 11.94 0.25
CA GLY A 64 9.04 11.37 -0.25
C GLY A 64 10.04 10.95 0.83
#